data_AF-A0A3N5MFM2-F1
#
_entry.id   AF-A0A3N5MFM2-F1
#
_cell.length_a   1.000
_cell.length_b   1.000
_cell.length_c   1.000
_cell.angle_alpha   90.00
_cell.angle_beta   90.00
_cell.angle_gamma   90.00
#
_symmetry.space_group_name_H-M   'P 1'
#
loop_
_entity.id
_entity.type
_entity.pdbx_description
1 polymer ?
#
loop_
_entity_poly.entity_id
_entity_poly.type
_entity_poly.pdbx_seq_one_letter_code
_entity_poly.pdbx_strand_id
1 'polypeptide(L)'
;MMSSEERFFQKAGFWRLVLVLFPLILSYFAFRRELVYIWAVFRSGANLLDLLRSDPAALHAFGAIFIITVESLVLFVFLLYLSAQFVLPVRNAAERSLVFQRIIDYLTGFHGPAVFIQEGKQISTPEEMRRILPGVAFVDASSAIVLEKQLMPVGLQPLERPRISETDVAFTPVGESKANSPLVRVKGPGLVFINMNERIRGVVDLRRQFRINLDVKGQTCDGIEVKTNVWVNFSLSQPPEVLKVAYTGERPEDIHVVLTEQKIIPDPGAERGYRAVQVIKKFSDELDDIDKNEIHRFAQHFMVSKEPSAEIKTEGKRREYPPYSIDPRRIFAAVYSQARNVKEDRIVEWSELPAMVATETFRNRISRVAYDSLYMPDDPKAFPLIESFKPSFSIAVRNQGVLSFQFLHRWDEALPGVGQALEQSEFRFAPVQELRQPKVLRERGIKVLFCGFSQLKPTNPAVIQRRLETWRARWQRETEVTRAYHDLEVMRIRNRARAQAQREMILTLSQIFEMSPHSEEAMAMRIFQALENAAADPATRQLLPRDTIQLL
;
A
#
# COMPACT_ATOMS: atom_id res chain seq x y z
N MET A 1 13.07 -24.58 32.25
CA MET A 1 14.22 -24.50 31.33
C MET A 1 15.20 -23.52 31.91
N MET A 2 16.36 -24.02 32.35
CA MET A 2 17.39 -23.27 33.07
C MET A 2 17.92 -22.12 32.21
N SER A 3 17.96 -20.92 32.78
CA SER A 3 18.66 -19.76 32.23
C SER A 3 20.12 -20.14 32.05
N SER A 4 20.59 -20.22 30.81
CA SER A 4 22.02 -20.22 30.51
C SER A 4 22.58 -18.89 31.00
N GLU A 5 23.19 -18.88 32.18
CA GLU A 5 24.06 -17.78 32.57
C GLU A 5 25.12 -17.61 31.49
N GLU A 6 25.02 -16.51 30.72
CA GLU A 6 26.02 -16.17 29.72
C GLU A 6 27.40 -16.16 30.39
N ARG A 7 28.32 -16.94 29.81
CA ARG A 7 29.68 -17.09 30.36
C ARG A 7 30.31 -15.71 30.48
N PHE A 8 31.07 -15.46 31.56
CA PHE A 8 31.64 -14.15 31.88
C PHE A 8 32.39 -13.48 30.71
N PHE A 9 33.06 -14.25 29.86
CA PHE A 9 33.79 -13.80 28.66
C PHE A 9 32.89 -13.34 27.50
N GLN A 10 31.59 -13.64 27.53
CA GLN A 10 30.60 -13.20 26.52
C GLN A 10 30.01 -11.83 26.86
N LYS A 11 30.18 -11.36 28.11
CA LYS A 11 29.71 -10.03 28.51
C LYS A 11 30.59 -8.96 27.90
N ALA A 12 29.97 -7.98 27.24
CA ALA A 12 30.67 -6.83 26.67
C ALA A 12 31.59 -6.09 27.66
N GLY A 13 31.23 -6.08 28.95
CA GLY A 13 32.05 -5.48 30.01
C GLY A 13 33.41 -6.15 30.22
N PHE A 14 33.51 -7.46 30.00
CA PHE A 14 34.78 -8.18 30.10
C PHE A 14 35.78 -7.72 29.03
N TRP A 15 35.34 -7.66 27.77
CA TRP A 15 36.20 -7.20 26.68
C TRP A 15 36.59 -5.73 26.79
N ARG A 16 35.75 -4.86 27.37
CA ARG A 16 36.13 -3.47 27.69
C ARG A 16 37.30 -3.43 28.66
N LEU A 17 37.21 -4.21 29.74
CA LEU A 17 38.25 -4.31 30.76
C LEU A 17 39.54 -4.89 30.17
N VAL A 18 39.46 -5.91 29.31
CA VAL A 18 40.61 -6.46 28.59
C VAL A 18 41.22 -5.44 27.63
N LEU A 19 40.43 -4.71 26.84
CA LEU A 19 40.93 -3.69 25.90
C LEU A 19 41.65 -2.54 26.61
N VAL A 20 41.20 -2.16 27.80
CA VAL A 20 41.85 -1.12 28.62
C VAL A 20 43.09 -1.65 29.34
N LEU A 21 43.05 -2.89 29.86
CA LEU A 21 44.16 -3.47 30.60
C LEU A 21 45.27 -4.04 29.71
N PHE A 22 44.96 -4.49 28.49
CA PHE A 22 45.96 -5.03 27.58
C PHE A 22 47.13 -4.07 27.30
N PRO A 23 46.92 -2.79 26.95
CA PRO A 23 48.02 -1.85 26.79
C PRO A 23 48.76 -1.57 28.12
N LEU A 24 48.07 -1.59 29.26
CA LEU A 24 48.69 -1.44 30.58
C LEU A 24 49.59 -2.64 30.93
N ILE A 25 49.15 -3.86 30.62
CA ILE A 25 49.91 -5.09 30.83
C ILE A 25 51.11 -5.14 29.87
N LEU A 26 50.90 -4.81 28.59
CA LEU A 26 51.98 -4.75 27.61
C LEU A 26 53.03 -3.71 27.99
N SER A 27 52.61 -2.55 28.49
CA SER A 27 53.48 -1.52 29.06
C SER A 27 54.25 -2.04 30.29
N TYR A 28 53.57 -2.72 31.23
CA TYR A 28 54.21 -3.33 32.38
C TYR A 28 55.34 -4.31 32.00
N PHE A 29 55.10 -5.17 31.00
CA PHE A 29 56.12 -6.10 30.53
C PHE A 29 57.27 -5.43 29.77
N ALA A 30 56.97 -4.42 28.97
CA ALA A 30 57.98 -3.64 28.24
C ALA A 30 58.92 -2.87 29.19
N PHE A 31 58.38 -2.35 30.30
CA PHE A 31 59.10 -1.48 31.24
C PHE A 31 59.49 -2.15 32.56
N ARG A 32 59.52 -3.48 32.60
CA ARG A 32 59.81 -4.22 33.83
C ARG A 32 61.17 -3.85 34.46
N ARG A 33 62.16 -3.40 33.66
CA ARG A 33 63.50 -3.06 34.18
C ARG A 33 63.51 -1.67 34.80
N GLU A 34 62.75 -0.76 34.21
CA GLU A 34 62.59 0.64 34.59
C GLU A 34 61.69 0.76 35.83
N LEU A 35 60.65 -0.08 35.91
CA LEU A 35 59.78 -0.21 37.08
C LEU A 35 60.52 -0.70 38.34
N VAL A 36 61.59 -1.50 38.18
CA VAL A 36 62.45 -1.92 39.30
C VAL A 36 63.17 -0.71 39.93
N TYR A 37 63.57 0.28 39.14
CA TYR A 37 64.16 1.51 39.67
C TYR A 37 63.13 2.34 40.44
N ILE A 38 61.91 2.48 39.92
CA ILE A 38 60.80 3.16 40.62
C ILE A 38 60.48 2.43 41.93
N TRP A 39 60.45 1.09 41.92
CA TRP A 39 60.17 0.30 43.11
C TRP A 39 61.29 0.38 44.15
N ALA A 40 62.56 0.45 43.72
CA ALA A 40 63.71 0.67 44.59
C ALA A 40 63.64 2.05 45.30
N VAL A 41 63.17 3.08 44.59
CA VAL A 41 62.95 4.44 45.12
C VAL A 41 61.78 4.48 46.10
N PHE A 42 60.68 3.80 45.78
CA PHE A 42 59.54 3.71 46.68
C PHE A 42 59.91 2.98 47.98
N ARG A 43 60.75 1.95 47.89
CA ARG A 43 61.26 1.18 49.04
C ARG A 43 62.28 1.94 49.88
N SER A 44 63.03 2.89 49.29
CA SER A 44 64.00 3.71 50.03
C SER A 44 63.37 4.86 50.81
N GLY A 45 62.07 5.11 50.63
CA GLY A 45 61.33 6.15 51.37
C GLY A 45 61.70 7.58 50.99
N ALA A 46 62.48 7.77 49.91
CA ALA A 46 62.87 9.08 49.42
C ALA A 46 61.72 9.76 48.68
N ASN A 47 61.58 11.08 48.83
CA ASN A 47 60.62 11.85 48.04
C ASN A 47 61.00 11.76 46.56
N LEU A 48 60.02 11.43 45.72
CA LEU A 48 60.18 11.31 44.25
C LEU A 48 60.90 12.54 43.64
N LEU A 49 60.60 13.72 44.17
CA LEU A 49 61.19 15.00 43.76
C LEU A 49 62.67 15.15 44.12
N ASP A 50 63.11 14.62 45.26
CA ASP A 50 64.51 14.70 45.69
C ASP A 50 65.39 13.77 44.84
N LEU A 51 64.86 12.59 44.50
CA LEU A 51 65.58 11.62 43.68
C LEU A 51 65.68 12.03 42.20
N LEU A 52 64.61 12.59 41.63
CA LEU A 52 64.63 13.17 40.27
C LEU A 52 65.65 14.31 40.14
N ARG A 53 65.98 14.98 41.25
CA ARG A 53 66.94 16.08 41.30
C ARG A 53 68.37 15.60 41.55
N SER A 54 68.56 14.49 42.27
CA SER A 54 69.88 14.01 42.69
C SER A 54 70.52 13.00 41.73
N ASP A 55 69.74 12.21 41.00
CA ASP A 55 70.26 11.14 40.13
C ASP A 55 69.87 11.35 38.65
N PRO A 56 70.83 11.70 37.77
CA PRO A 56 70.55 11.86 36.35
C PRO A 56 70.06 10.57 35.68
N ALA A 57 70.47 9.39 36.17
CA ALA A 57 70.00 8.11 35.60
C ALA A 57 68.51 7.87 35.90
N ALA A 58 68.05 8.26 37.10
CA ALA A 58 66.63 8.20 37.45
C ALA A 58 65.80 9.18 36.62
N LEU A 59 66.28 10.41 36.39
CA LEU A 59 65.62 11.39 35.53
C LEU A 59 65.43 10.85 34.09
N HIS A 60 66.47 10.24 33.52
CA HIS A 60 66.38 9.62 32.19
C HIS A 60 65.40 8.44 32.14
N ALA A 61 65.36 7.59 33.18
CA ALA A 61 64.43 6.47 33.26
C ALA A 61 62.98 6.94 33.38
N PHE A 62 62.69 7.93 34.23
CA PHE A 62 61.35 8.52 34.36
C PHE A 62 60.92 9.23 33.07
N GLY A 63 61.83 9.98 32.43
CA GLY A 63 61.58 10.63 31.15
C GLY A 63 61.27 9.63 30.03
N ALA A 64 62.03 8.52 29.96
CA ALA A 64 61.81 7.46 28.97
C ALA A 64 60.45 6.77 29.16
N ILE A 65 60.09 6.42 30.40
CA ILE A 65 58.77 5.83 30.71
C ILE A 65 57.65 6.81 30.34
N PHE A 66 57.79 8.09 30.69
CA PHE A 66 56.78 9.10 30.39
C PHE A 66 56.58 9.27 28.88
N ILE A 67 57.66 9.46 28.12
CA ILE A 67 57.59 9.63 26.66
C ILE A 67 56.95 8.40 26.02
N ILE A 68 57.38 7.19 26.34
CA ILE A 68 56.86 5.99 25.68
C ILE A 68 55.42 5.68 26.11
N THR A 69 55.04 6.01 27.35
CA THR A 69 53.63 5.89 27.79
C THR A 69 52.75 6.86 26.99
N VAL A 70 53.21 8.09 26.76
CA VAL A 70 52.50 9.07 25.93
C VAL A 70 52.46 8.60 24.47
N GLU A 71 53.56 8.13 23.90
CA GLU A 71 53.59 7.60 22.53
C GLU A 71 52.67 6.38 22.36
N SER A 72 52.67 5.45 23.32
CA SER A 72 51.80 4.28 23.32
C SER A 72 50.32 4.69 23.42
N LEU A 73 49.99 5.68 24.24
CA LEU A 73 48.64 6.23 24.35
C LEU A 73 48.21 6.91 23.06
N VAL A 74 49.09 7.72 22.45
CA VAL A 74 48.82 8.38 21.16
C VAL A 74 48.64 7.34 20.06
N LEU A 75 49.49 6.32 20.00
CA LEU A 75 49.39 5.21 19.05
C LEU A 75 48.08 4.44 19.26
N PHE A 76 47.69 4.17 20.51
CA PHE A 76 46.45 3.49 20.84
C PHE A 76 45.22 4.30 20.40
N VAL A 77 45.19 5.60 20.72
CA VAL A 77 44.14 6.52 20.26
C VAL A 77 44.09 6.61 18.74
N PHE A 78 45.24 6.66 18.08
CA PHE A 78 45.34 6.67 16.63
C PHE A 78 44.85 5.36 15.99
N LEU A 79 45.20 4.21 16.57
CA LEU A 79 44.71 2.91 16.16
C LEU A 79 43.21 2.77 16.37
N LEU A 80 42.64 3.32 17.46
CA LEU A 80 41.20 3.40 17.65
C LEU A 80 40.52 4.30 16.60
N TYR A 81 41.15 5.42 16.25
CA TYR A 81 40.66 6.29 15.19
C TYR A 81 40.72 5.61 13.81
N LEU A 82 41.73 4.76 13.55
CA LEU A 82 41.81 3.90 12.36
C LEU A 82 40.79 2.77 12.38
N SER A 83 40.60 2.10 13.51
CA SER A 83 39.66 0.98 13.62
C SER A 83 38.20 1.42 13.48
N ALA A 84 37.89 2.68 13.80
CA ALA A 84 36.57 3.29 13.62
C ALA A 84 35.98 3.07 12.21
N GLN A 85 36.82 3.05 11.15
CA GLN A 85 36.36 2.85 9.77
C GLN A 85 35.91 1.41 9.47
N PHE A 86 36.38 0.44 10.26
CA PHE A 86 36.07 -0.98 10.09
C PHE A 86 34.88 -1.43 10.94
N VAL A 87 34.60 -0.73 12.04
CA VAL A 87 33.48 -1.05 12.94
C VAL A 87 32.16 -0.54 12.35
N LEU A 88 32.14 0.66 11.78
CA LEU A 88 30.96 1.25 11.14
C LEU A 88 31.32 1.78 9.75
N PRO A 89 30.43 1.67 8.76
CA PRO A 89 30.68 2.18 7.41
C PRO A 89 30.62 3.70 7.41
N VAL A 90 31.76 4.33 7.62
CA VAL A 90 31.95 5.78 7.66
C VAL A 90 32.29 6.29 6.25
N ARG A 91 31.65 7.37 5.81
CA ARG A 91 31.92 7.98 4.49
C ARG A 91 32.79 9.24 4.58
N ASN A 92 32.64 10.00 5.68
CA ASN A 92 33.26 11.33 5.82
C ASN A 92 34.19 11.41 7.04
N ALA A 93 35.18 12.30 7.00
CA ALA A 93 36.08 12.54 8.14
C ALA A 93 35.32 13.04 9.40
N ALA A 94 34.26 13.84 9.23
CA ALA A 94 33.40 14.28 10.32
C ALA A 94 32.56 13.14 10.93
N GLU A 95 32.11 12.17 10.11
CA GLU A 95 31.45 10.97 10.63
C GLU A 95 32.44 10.07 11.38
N ARG A 96 33.71 10.05 10.94
CA ARG A 96 34.78 9.29 11.60
C ARG A 96 35.07 9.81 13.00
N SER A 97 35.13 11.13 13.19
CA SER A 97 35.32 11.72 14.52
C SER A 97 34.14 11.43 15.45
N LEU A 98 32.91 11.44 14.92
CA LEU A 98 31.71 11.05 15.67
C LEU A 98 31.73 9.57 16.07
N VAL A 99 32.07 8.65 15.16
CA VAL A 99 32.20 7.22 15.49
C VAL A 99 33.32 6.99 16.50
N PHE A 100 34.46 7.65 16.34
CA PHE A 100 35.56 7.59 17.31
C PHE A 100 35.10 8.05 18.69
N GLN A 101 34.40 9.18 18.79
CA GLN A 101 33.84 9.65 20.05
C GLN A 101 32.88 8.61 20.65
N ARG A 102 32.03 7.97 19.84
CA ARG A 102 31.12 6.91 20.30
C ARG A 102 31.83 5.66 20.79
N ILE A 103 32.96 5.30 20.19
CA ILE A 103 33.80 4.18 20.68
C ILE A 103 34.41 4.54 22.05
N ILE A 104 34.87 5.77 22.23
CA ILE A 104 35.36 6.25 23.53
C ILE A 104 34.23 6.27 24.57
N ASP A 105 33.05 6.77 24.20
CA ASP A 105 31.85 6.74 25.05
C ASP A 105 31.48 5.30 25.44
N TYR A 106 31.62 4.35 24.51
CA TYR A 106 31.41 2.92 24.76
C TYR A 106 32.44 2.30 25.72
N LEU A 107 33.73 2.62 25.55
CA LEU A 107 34.81 2.15 26.42
C LEU A 107 34.69 2.71 27.84
N THR A 108 34.31 3.98 27.97
CA THR A 108 34.13 4.67 29.27
C THR A 108 32.80 4.35 29.96
N GLY A 109 31.88 3.66 29.27
CA GLY A 109 30.56 3.30 29.80
C GLY A 109 29.47 4.35 29.59
N PHE A 110 29.80 5.53 29.06
CA PHE A 110 28.88 6.63 28.73
C PHE A 110 28.19 6.45 27.36
N HIS A 111 27.84 5.22 26.99
CA HIS A 111 27.20 4.94 25.72
C HIS A 111 25.68 4.79 25.82
N GLY A 112 25.03 5.31 24.78
CA GLY A 112 23.64 5.08 24.46
C GLY A 112 23.38 3.75 23.76
N PRO A 113 22.18 3.61 23.18
CA PRO A 113 21.76 2.40 22.50
C PRO A 113 22.53 2.19 21.19
N ALA A 114 22.88 0.92 20.91
CA ALA A 114 23.42 0.48 19.63
C ALA A 114 22.36 -0.38 18.93
N VAL A 115 21.61 0.20 18.00
CA VAL A 115 20.41 -0.43 17.44
C VAL A 115 20.61 -0.79 15.98
N PHE A 116 20.28 -2.03 15.63
CA PHE A 116 20.17 -2.44 14.24
C PHE A 116 18.71 -2.46 13.83
N ILE A 117 18.40 -1.81 12.71
CA ILE A 117 17.04 -1.67 12.21
C ILE A 117 16.97 -2.28 10.83
N GLN A 118 16.20 -3.34 10.74
CA GLN A 118 16.02 -4.11 9.52
C GLN A 118 14.53 -4.26 9.26
N GLU A 119 14.10 -3.93 8.05
CA GLU A 119 12.72 -4.17 7.61
C GLU A 119 11.66 -3.50 8.50
N GLY A 120 11.93 -2.29 8.97
CA GLY A 120 11.06 -1.55 9.88
C GLY A 120 10.96 -2.13 11.29
N LYS A 121 11.73 -3.19 11.60
CA LYS A 121 11.78 -3.82 12.92
C LYS A 121 13.05 -3.44 13.64
N GLN A 122 12.91 -3.22 14.94
CA GLN A 122 14.00 -2.89 15.83
C GLN A 122 14.59 -4.17 16.44
N ILE A 123 15.89 -4.39 16.22
CA ILE A 123 16.65 -5.46 16.87
C ILE A 123 17.53 -4.79 17.93
N SER A 124 17.06 -4.77 19.18
CA SER A 124 17.84 -4.26 20.32
C SER A 124 17.40 -4.87 21.65
N THR A 125 18.33 -4.92 22.60
CA THR A 125 18.07 -5.33 23.98
C THR A 125 17.22 -4.27 24.70
N PRO A 126 16.12 -4.63 25.40
CA PRO A 126 15.22 -3.68 26.06
C PRO A 126 15.89 -2.74 27.08
N GLU A 127 17.00 -3.17 27.68
CA GLU A 127 17.77 -2.38 28.63
C GLU A 127 18.56 -1.24 27.98
N GLU A 128 19.06 -1.45 26.74
CA GLU A 128 19.79 -0.41 26.01
C GLU A 128 18.87 0.71 25.55
N MET A 129 17.61 0.39 25.23
CA MET A 129 16.61 1.38 24.80
C MET A 129 16.22 2.40 25.88
N ARG A 130 16.42 2.06 27.16
CA ARG A 130 16.14 2.99 28.27
C ARG A 130 17.24 4.04 28.46
N ARG A 131 18.40 3.87 27.82
CA ARG A 131 19.51 4.80 27.94
C ARG A 131 19.28 6.01 27.05
N ILE A 132 19.37 7.19 27.64
CA ILE A 132 19.18 8.50 27.00
C ILE A 132 20.53 9.09 26.52
N LEU A 133 21.58 8.29 26.64
CA LEU A 133 22.94 8.65 26.28
C LEU A 133 23.15 8.62 24.76
N PRO A 134 24.23 9.25 24.26
CA PRO A 134 24.50 9.27 22.83
C PRO A 134 24.75 7.86 22.26
N GLY A 135 24.01 7.52 21.21
CA GLY A 135 23.99 6.17 20.63
C GLY A 135 24.22 6.14 19.13
N VAL A 136 24.12 4.95 18.56
CA VAL A 136 24.25 4.70 17.12
C VAL A 136 23.13 3.76 16.67
N ALA A 137 22.47 4.11 15.58
CA ALA A 137 21.52 3.25 14.89
C ALA A 137 22.00 2.97 13.47
N PHE A 138 22.00 1.70 13.07
CA PHE A 138 22.22 1.31 11.68
C PHE A 138 20.87 0.97 11.05
N VAL A 139 20.48 1.75 10.04
CA VAL A 139 19.16 1.69 9.41
C VAL A 139 19.30 1.08 8.02
N ASP A 140 18.59 -0.02 7.77
CA ASP A 140 18.53 -0.65 6.45
C ASP A 140 17.94 0.28 5.37
N ALA A 141 18.29 0.05 4.10
CA ALA A 141 17.85 0.80 2.91
C ALA A 141 16.32 0.94 2.77
N SER A 142 15.59 0.02 3.40
CA SER A 142 14.13 -0.05 3.39
C SER A 142 13.45 0.63 4.59
N SER A 143 14.21 1.20 5.51
CA SER A 143 13.70 1.66 6.81
C SER A 143 13.99 3.13 7.08
N ALA A 144 13.19 3.73 7.96
CA ALA A 144 13.43 5.06 8.50
C ALA A 144 13.16 5.08 10.01
N ILE A 145 13.81 6.01 10.71
CA ILE A 145 13.68 6.15 12.15
C ILE A 145 13.21 7.53 12.54
N VAL A 146 12.40 7.59 13.59
CA VAL A 146 11.92 8.83 14.18
C VAL A 146 12.56 8.99 15.54
N LEU A 147 13.36 10.03 15.69
CA LEU A 147 14.06 10.38 16.91
C LEU A 147 13.34 11.55 17.58
N GLU A 148 13.05 11.41 18.86
CA GLU A 148 12.38 12.42 19.69
C GLU A 148 13.33 12.90 20.78
N LYS A 149 13.50 14.22 20.89
CA LYS A 149 14.24 14.85 21.97
C LYS A 149 13.37 14.87 23.23
N GLN A 150 13.85 14.26 24.30
CA GLN A 150 13.23 14.34 25.61
C GLN A 150 13.59 15.68 26.27
N LEU A 151 12.56 16.40 26.70
CA LEU A 151 12.72 17.57 27.56
C LEU A 151 13.24 17.09 28.92
N MET A 152 14.50 17.39 29.22
CA MET A 152 15.04 17.19 30.57
C MET A 152 14.33 18.16 31.53
N PRO A 153 13.91 17.72 32.73
CA PRO A 153 13.48 18.65 33.76
C PRO A 153 14.62 19.64 34.08
N VAL A 154 14.27 20.92 34.22
CA VAL A 154 15.16 22.10 34.18
C VAL A 154 16.34 22.04 35.19
N GLY A 155 16.29 21.18 36.22
CA GLY A 155 17.34 21.06 37.25
C GLY A 155 18.56 20.19 36.92
N LEU A 156 18.59 19.49 35.78
CA LEU A 156 19.68 18.57 35.38
C LEU A 156 20.30 18.91 34.02
N GLN A 157 20.15 20.15 33.55
CA GLN A 157 20.84 20.60 32.34
C GLN A 157 22.35 20.66 32.62
N PRO A 158 23.20 19.89 31.91
CA PRO A 158 24.63 20.13 31.97
C PRO A 158 24.90 21.53 31.42
N LEU A 159 25.82 22.26 32.06
CA LEU A 159 26.38 23.50 31.52
C LEU A 159 27.08 23.18 30.18
N GLU A 160 26.34 23.17 29.07
CA GLU A 160 26.92 23.17 27.74
C GLU A 160 27.70 24.48 27.56
N ARG A 161 29.02 24.41 27.73
CA ARG A 161 29.90 25.48 27.24
C ARG A 161 29.83 25.48 25.72
N PRO A 162 29.46 26.59 25.07
CA PRO A 162 29.46 26.64 23.61
C PRO A 162 30.92 26.55 23.14
N ARG A 163 31.32 25.38 22.61
CA ARG A 163 32.54 25.29 21.80
C ARG A 163 32.22 25.90 20.44
N ILE A 164 32.56 27.16 20.27
CA ILE A 164 32.69 27.79 18.96
C ILE A 164 33.89 27.10 18.29
N SER A 165 33.63 26.28 17.27
CA SER A 165 34.67 25.77 16.37
C SER A 165 34.54 26.58 15.08
N GLU A 166 35.52 27.41 14.79
CA GLU A 166 35.60 28.31 13.62
C GLU A 166 35.81 27.58 12.27
N THR A 167 35.50 26.28 12.17
CA THR A 167 35.75 25.48 10.97
C THR A 167 34.49 24.91 10.32
N ASP A 168 33.31 25.41 10.67
CA ASP A 168 32.07 25.18 9.92
C ASP A 168 31.92 26.25 8.83
N VAL A 169 32.81 26.25 7.84
CA VAL A 169 32.62 26.99 6.58
C VAL A 169 32.77 26.00 5.42
N ALA A 170 31.65 25.81 4.70
CA ALA A 170 31.41 24.97 3.51
C ALA A 170 31.27 23.45 3.81
N PHE A 171 30.11 22.78 3.73
CA PHE A 171 28.90 22.97 2.93
C PHE A 171 27.64 22.61 3.74
N THR A 172 26.97 23.62 4.27
CA THR A 172 25.51 23.64 4.44
C THR A 172 25.06 25.06 4.10
N PRO A 173 24.00 25.27 3.31
CA PRO A 173 23.50 26.61 3.08
C PRO A 173 22.99 27.16 4.41
N VAL A 174 23.56 28.32 4.75
CA VAL A 174 23.21 29.32 5.77
C VAL A 174 21.82 29.14 6.41
N GLY A 175 21.82 29.00 7.74
CA GLY A 175 20.83 29.66 8.59
C GLY A 175 19.86 28.80 9.39
N GLU A 176 20.32 27.90 10.28
CA GLU A 176 19.49 27.50 11.44
C GLU A 176 20.34 27.44 12.72
N SER A 177 20.00 28.33 13.65
CA SER A 177 20.55 28.39 15.01
C SER A 177 20.44 27.03 15.70
N LYS A 178 21.55 26.53 16.29
CA LYS A 178 21.57 25.31 17.15
C LYS A 178 20.57 25.37 18.32
N ALA A 179 20.02 26.55 18.63
CA ALA A 179 18.96 26.76 19.61
C ALA A 179 17.56 26.26 19.17
N ASN A 180 17.35 25.94 17.89
CA ASN A 180 16.05 25.57 17.32
C ASN A 180 16.03 24.19 16.63
N SER A 181 16.86 23.26 17.10
CA SER A 181 16.77 21.87 16.64
C SER A 181 15.34 21.35 16.86
N PRO A 182 14.64 20.84 15.82
CA PRO A 182 13.26 20.39 15.98
C PRO A 182 13.19 19.30 17.05
N LEU A 183 12.15 19.35 17.89
CA LEU A 183 11.91 18.35 18.96
C LEU A 183 11.90 16.91 18.41
N VAL A 184 11.63 16.75 17.12
CA VAL A 184 11.57 15.47 16.44
C VAL A 184 12.30 15.55 15.12
N ARG A 185 13.13 14.55 14.82
CA ARG A 185 13.84 14.43 13.55
C ARG A 185 13.65 13.04 12.95
N VAL A 186 13.39 13.00 11.65
CA VAL A 186 13.31 11.77 10.87
C VAL A 186 14.65 11.54 10.18
N LYS A 187 15.16 10.31 10.24
CA LYS A 187 16.40 9.91 9.58
C LYS A 187 16.17 8.69 8.70
N GLY A 188 16.76 8.74 7.51
CA GLY A 188 16.66 7.70 6.49
C GLY A 188 17.68 6.57 6.67
N PRO A 189 17.87 5.76 5.63
CA PRO A 189 18.76 4.61 5.66
C PRO A 189 20.22 5.02 5.81
N GLY A 190 21.01 4.15 6.44
CA GLY A 190 22.43 4.33 6.70
C GLY A 190 22.75 4.47 8.18
N LEU A 191 23.93 5.04 8.46
CA LEU A 191 24.42 5.27 9.81
C LEU A 191 23.75 6.51 10.41
N VAL A 192 23.02 6.34 11.50
CA VAL A 192 22.35 7.43 12.20
C VAL A 192 22.90 7.55 13.62
N PHE A 193 23.45 8.73 13.93
CA PHE A 193 23.88 9.06 15.28
C PHE A 193 22.68 9.55 16.10
N ILE A 194 22.49 8.98 17.29
CA ILE A 194 21.49 9.43 18.26
C ILE A 194 22.18 10.43 19.20
N ASN A 195 21.61 11.62 19.37
CA ASN A 195 22.19 12.64 20.23
C ASN A 195 21.87 12.35 21.69
N MET A 196 22.54 13.09 22.58
CA MET A 196 22.15 13.11 23.98
C MET A 196 20.71 13.62 24.12
N ASN A 197 19.94 13.00 25.01
CA ASN A 197 18.53 13.35 25.24
C ASN A 197 17.60 13.01 24.08
N GLU A 198 18.01 12.14 23.15
CA GLU A 198 17.13 11.63 22.12
C GLU A 198 16.82 10.15 22.32
N ARG A 199 15.56 9.79 22.06
CA ARG A 199 15.10 8.41 22.02
C ARG A 199 14.55 8.05 20.65
N ILE A 200 14.65 6.79 20.28
CA ILE A 200 13.91 6.25 19.13
C ILE A 200 12.45 6.17 19.54
N ARG A 201 11.62 7.03 18.95
CA ARG A 201 10.16 7.05 19.17
C ARG A 201 9.47 5.92 18.42
N GLY A 202 9.92 5.68 17.19
CA GLY A 202 9.35 4.65 16.34
C GLY A 202 10.22 4.39 15.11
N VAL A 203 10.01 3.22 14.53
CA VAL A 203 10.66 2.75 13.32
C VAL A 203 9.59 2.54 12.26
N VAL A 204 9.93 2.80 11.01
CA VAL A 204 9.01 2.68 9.89
C VAL A 204 9.61 1.85 8.76
N ASP A 205 8.83 0.89 8.26
CA ASP A 205 9.09 0.22 6.99
C ASP A 205 8.58 1.09 5.81
N LEU A 206 9.51 1.49 4.93
CA LEU A 206 9.24 2.30 3.76
C LEU A 206 8.70 1.49 2.57
N ARG A 207 8.73 0.15 2.64
CA ARG A 207 8.25 -0.74 1.58
C ARG A 207 6.73 -0.67 1.42
N ARG A 208 6.23 -1.33 0.37
CA ARG A 208 4.79 -1.60 0.23
C ARG A 208 4.41 -2.59 1.32
N GLN A 209 3.40 -2.25 2.10
CA GLN A 209 2.88 -3.09 3.17
C GLN A 209 1.50 -3.59 2.79
N PHE A 210 1.24 -4.85 3.12
CA PHE A 210 -0.05 -5.50 2.94
C PHE A 210 -0.65 -5.81 4.32
N ARG A 211 -1.92 -5.49 4.50
CA ARG A 211 -2.70 -5.84 5.70
C ARG A 211 -4.04 -6.42 5.29
N ILE A 212 -4.50 -7.39 6.06
CA ILE A 212 -5.75 -8.11 5.82
C ILE A 212 -6.48 -8.34 7.15
N ASN A 213 -7.74 -7.93 7.20
CA ASN A 213 -8.67 -8.27 8.25
C ASN A 213 -9.53 -9.43 7.78
N LEU A 214 -9.42 -10.56 8.47
CA LEU A 214 -10.16 -11.78 8.18
C LEU A 214 -11.56 -11.72 8.80
N ASP A 215 -12.52 -12.41 8.17
CA ASP A 215 -13.87 -12.61 8.69
C ASP A 215 -14.58 -11.32 9.13
N VAL A 216 -14.38 -10.24 8.36
CA VAL A 216 -15.08 -8.98 8.56
C VAL A 216 -16.56 -9.19 8.29
N LYS A 217 -17.36 -9.01 9.34
CA LYS A 217 -18.82 -8.98 9.28
C LYS A 217 -19.32 -7.61 8.85
N GLY A 218 -20.26 -7.61 7.91
CA GLY A 218 -21.05 -6.46 7.50
C GLY A 218 -22.51 -6.86 7.31
N GLN A 219 -23.43 -5.90 7.41
CA GLN A 219 -24.85 -6.14 7.20
C GLN A 219 -25.30 -5.36 5.98
N THR A 220 -26.07 -5.97 5.07
CA THR A 220 -26.69 -5.28 3.93
C THR A 220 -27.91 -4.47 4.37
N CYS A 221 -28.45 -3.61 3.49
CA CYS A 221 -29.66 -2.86 3.84
C CYS A 221 -30.87 -3.76 4.12
N ASP A 222 -30.92 -4.95 3.52
CA ASP A 222 -31.98 -5.96 3.73
C ASP A 222 -31.79 -6.79 5.01
N GLY A 223 -30.80 -6.44 5.84
CA GLY A 223 -30.51 -7.12 7.09
C GLY A 223 -29.72 -8.43 6.96
N ILE A 224 -29.23 -8.79 5.76
CA ILE A 224 -28.42 -10.00 5.54
C ILE A 224 -27.01 -9.76 6.05
N GLU A 225 -26.58 -10.56 7.04
CA GLU A 225 -25.20 -10.54 7.54
C GLU A 225 -24.28 -11.29 6.55
N VAL A 226 -23.24 -10.61 6.09
CA VAL A 226 -22.22 -11.13 5.18
C VAL A 226 -20.84 -11.09 5.82
N LYS A 227 -20.02 -12.09 5.51
CA LYS A 227 -18.61 -12.20 5.91
C LYS A 227 -17.71 -12.04 4.69
N THR A 228 -16.62 -11.31 4.85
CA THR A 228 -15.57 -11.17 3.83
C THR A 228 -14.22 -10.83 4.46
N ASN A 229 -13.14 -11.06 3.73
CA ASN A 229 -11.80 -10.62 4.10
C ASN A 229 -11.52 -9.29 3.41
N VAL A 230 -11.25 -8.24 4.19
CA VAL A 230 -10.91 -6.90 3.68
C VAL A 230 -9.41 -6.72 3.74
N TRP A 231 -8.81 -6.25 2.66
CA TRP A 231 -7.37 -6.11 2.56
C TRP A 231 -6.97 -4.79 1.91
N VAL A 232 -5.79 -4.32 2.26
CA VAL A 232 -5.24 -3.05 1.81
C VAL A 232 -3.73 -3.18 1.58
N ASN A 233 -3.28 -2.59 0.48
CA ASN A 233 -1.89 -2.40 0.14
C ASN A 233 -1.59 -0.91 0.19
N PHE A 234 -0.58 -0.51 0.96
CA PHE A 234 -0.25 0.89 1.18
C PHE A 234 1.26 1.10 1.29
N SER A 235 1.70 2.36 1.22
CA SER A 235 3.10 2.73 1.38
C SER A 235 3.22 4.11 2.01
N LEU A 236 4.32 4.34 2.72
CA LEU A 236 4.64 5.65 3.30
C LEU A 236 5.70 6.43 2.51
N SER A 237 6.50 5.72 1.71
CA SER A 237 7.60 6.32 0.95
C SER A 237 7.17 6.88 -0.39
N GLN A 238 6.20 6.25 -1.05
CA GLN A 238 5.82 6.64 -2.40
C GLN A 238 5.21 8.04 -2.44
N PRO A 239 5.54 8.84 -3.49
CA PRO A 239 4.88 10.12 -3.69
C PRO A 239 3.37 9.90 -3.90
N PRO A 240 2.53 10.90 -3.59
CA PRO A 240 1.09 10.81 -3.78
C PRO A 240 0.74 10.40 -5.20
N GLU A 241 -0.42 9.77 -5.36
CA GLU A 241 -1.01 9.60 -6.68
C GLU A 241 -1.50 10.95 -7.19
N VAL A 242 -1.18 11.29 -8.43
CA VAL A 242 -1.55 12.58 -9.04
C VAL A 242 -2.80 12.36 -9.90
N LEU A 243 -3.94 12.86 -9.42
CA LEU A 243 -5.20 12.81 -10.15
C LEU A 243 -5.29 14.01 -11.10
N LYS A 244 -5.39 13.75 -12.40
CA LYS A 244 -5.71 14.80 -13.37
C LYS A 244 -7.19 15.13 -13.25
N VAL A 245 -7.53 16.40 -13.02
CA VAL A 245 -8.90 16.83 -12.74
C VAL A 245 -9.29 17.96 -13.67
N ALA A 246 -10.52 17.95 -14.16
CA ALA A 246 -11.05 18.98 -15.02
C ALA A 246 -12.54 19.22 -14.75
N TYR A 247 -13.01 20.39 -15.15
CA TYR A 247 -14.43 20.71 -15.14
C TYR A 247 -15.17 19.99 -16.28
N THR A 248 -16.30 19.37 -15.97
CA THR A 248 -17.32 18.97 -16.96
C THR A 248 -18.51 19.94 -16.97
N GLY A 249 -18.49 20.96 -16.11
CA GLY A 249 -19.50 21.98 -15.89
C GLY A 249 -18.92 23.08 -15.00
N GLU A 250 -19.73 24.03 -14.54
CA GLU A 250 -19.24 25.23 -13.82
C GLU A 250 -19.21 25.08 -12.30
N ARG A 251 -19.86 24.04 -11.76
CA ARG A 251 -20.02 23.86 -10.30
C ARG A 251 -18.88 23.01 -9.72
N PRO A 252 -18.64 23.09 -8.40
CA PRO A 252 -17.67 22.20 -7.75
C PRO A 252 -18.01 20.72 -7.93
N GLU A 253 -19.29 20.38 -8.01
CA GLU A 253 -19.78 19.00 -8.22
C GLU A 253 -19.33 18.42 -9.58
N ASP A 254 -19.14 19.29 -10.57
CA ASP A 254 -18.77 18.94 -11.95
C ASP A 254 -17.25 18.72 -12.14
N ILE A 255 -16.47 18.74 -11.05
CA ILE A 255 -15.05 18.41 -11.10
C ILE A 255 -14.90 16.90 -11.13
N HIS A 256 -14.39 16.39 -12.25
CA HIS A 256 -14.20 14.97 -12.48
C HIS A 256 -12.74 14.62 -12.72
N VAL A 257 -12.37 13.40 -12.35
CA VAL A 257 -11.05 12.84 -12.65
C VAL A 257 -11.00 12.43 -14.11
N VAL A 258 -9.97 12.90 -14.81
CA VAL A 258 -9.73 12.65 -16.23
C VAL A 258 -8.90 11.38 -16.36
N LEU A 259 -9.54 10.29 -16.81
CA LEU A 259 -8.81 9.06 -17.10
C LEU A 259 -8.24 9.13 -18.51
N THR A 260 -6.92 8.98 -18.59
CA THR A 260 -6.17 9.09 -19.84
C THR A 260 -5.70 7.75 -20.34
N GLU A 261 -5.68 7.55 -21.66
CA GLU A 261 -5.11 6.40 -22.33
C GLU A 261 -3.96 6.84 -23.23
N GLN A 262 -2.84 6.11 -23.21
CA GLN A 262 -1.74 6.40 -24.13
C GLN A 262 -2.07 5.79 -25.49
N LYS A 263 -2.17 6.64 -26.51
CA LYS A 263 -2.32 6.24 -27.91
C LYS A 263 -1.08 6.67 -28.69
N ILE A 264 -0.59 5.78 -29.54
CA ILE A 264 0.52 6.05 -30.44
C ILE A 264 -0.08 6.59 -31.74
N ILE A 265 0.23 7.85 -32.06
CA ILE A 265 -0.30 8.58 -33.20
C ILE A 265 0.86 8.90 -34.15
N PRO A 266 0.68 8.84 -35.49
CA PRO A 266 1.69 9.32 -36.43
C PRO A 266 2.06 10.78 -36.12
N ASP A 267 3.36 11.07 -36.08
CA ASP A 267 3.85 12.41 -35.82
C ASP A 267 3.72 13.25 -37.11
N PRO A 268 2.87 14.29 -37.14
CA PRO A 268 2.67 15.11 -38.34
C PRO A 268 3.95 15.83 -38.80
N GLY A 269 4.98 15.94 -37.95
CA GLY A 269 6.25 16.57 -38.27
C GLY A 269 7.38 15.64 -38.73
N ALA A 270 7.16 14.31 -38.77
CA ALA A 270 8.21 13.36 -39.11
C ALA A 270 7.74 12.33 -40.16
N GLU A 271 8.44 12.26 -41.30
CA GLU A 271 8.10 11.38 -42.44
C GLU A 271 7.93 9.89 -42.06
N ARG A 272 8.55 9.45 -40.95
CA ARG A 272 8.35 8.13 -40.31
C ARG A 272 8.48 8.23 -38.79
N GLY A 273 7.70 9.10 -38.15
CA GLY A 273 7.65 9.22 -36.69
C GLY A 273 6.31 8.76 -36.12
N TYR A 274 6.35 8.08 -34.98
CA TYR A 274 5.18 7.87 -34.14
C TYR A 274 5.42 8.55 -32.80
N ARG A 275 4.45 9.29 -32.29
CA ARG A 275 4.49 9.91 -30.96
C ARG A 275 3.41 9.33 -30.05
N ALA A 276 3.76 9.10 -28.78
CA ALA A 276 2.81 8.68 -27.78
C ALA A 276 2.09 9.90 -27.20
N VAL A 277 0.77 9.98 -27.37
CA VAL A 277 -0.06 11.06 -26.88
C VAL A 277 -1.06 10.52 -25.87
N GLN A 278 -1.32 11.28 -24.80
CA GLN A 278 -2.34 10.92 -23.82
C GLN A 278 -3.69 11.45 -24.28
N VAL A 279 -4.68 10.56 -24.43
CA VAL A 279 -6.03 10.89 -24.88
C VAL A 279 -7.01 10.72 -23.73
N ILE A 280 -7.97 11.64 -23.60
CA ILE A 280 -9.04 11.56 -22.60
C ILE A 280 -9.96 10.38 -22.94
N LYS A 281 -10.00 9.37 -22.07
CA LYS A 281 -10.84 8.16 -22.26
C LYS A 281 -12.22 8.33 -21.64
N LYS A 282 -12.27 8.81 -20.40
CA LYS A 282 -13.53 9.08 -19.70
C LYS A 282 -13.31 10.06 -18.54
N PHE A 283 -14.39 10.71 -18.16
CA PHE A 283 -14.51 11.42 -16.89
C PHE A 283 -15.09 10.47 -15.85
N SER A 284 -14.50 10.45 -14.67
CA SER A 284 -14.85 9.54 -13.58
C SER A 284 -15.10 10.35 -12.32
N ASP A 285 -16.26 10.15 -11.68
CA ASP A 285 -16.57 10.80 -10.41
C ASP A 285 -15.93 10.01 -9.27
N GLU A 286 -14.66 10.33 -9.00
CA GLU A 286 -13.85 9.62 -8.00
C GLU A 286 -13.53 10.46 -6.78
N LEU A 287 -14.02 11.69 -6.67
CA LEU A 287 -13.65 12.63 -5.60
C LEU A 287 -14.83 12.89 -4.68
N ASP A 288 -14.56 13.01 -3.38
CA ASP A 288 -15.58 13.38 -2.40
C ASP A 288 -15.86 14.89 -2.49
N ASP A 289 -17.06 15.35 -2.10
CA ASP A 289 -17.48 16.75 -2.19
C ASP A 289 -16.52 17.73 -1.50
N ILE A 290 -15.92 17.31 -0.39
CA ILE A 290 -14.92 18.10 0.36
C ILE A 290 -13.66 18.34 -0.49
N ASP A 291 -13.15 17.30 -1.14
CA ASP A 291 -11.96 17.40 -2.00
C ASP A 291 -12.31 18.19 -3.28
N LYS A 292 -13.50 17.98 -3.87
CA LYS A 292 -14.01 18.78 -5.00
C LYS A 292 -14.05 20.27 -4.67
N ASN A 293 -14.54 20.65 -3.50
CA ASN A 293 -14.58 22.05 -3.05
C ASN A 293 -13.19 22.66 -2.81
N GLU A 294 -12.20 21.87 -2.37
CA GLU A 294 -10.80 22.32 -2.28
C GLU A 294 -10.23 22.60 -3.68
N ILE A 295 -10.41 21.67 -4.62
CA ILE A 295 -9.95 21.80 -6.00
C ILE A 295 -10.64 22.96 -6.69
N HIS A 296 -11.95 23.14 -6.48
CA HIS A 296 -12.72 24.25 -7.05
C HIS A 296 -12.13 25.61 -6.66
N ARG A 297 -11.86 25.81 -5.36
CA ARG A 297 -11.24 27.04 -4.85
C ARG A 297 -9.87 27.25 -5.49
N PHE A 298 -9.04 26.20 -5.58
CA PHE A 298 -7.74 26.30 -6.24
C PHE A 298 -7.88 26.66 -7.74
N ALA A 299 -8.77 25.97 -8.44
CA ALA A 299 -9.00 26.14 -9.87
C ALA A 299 -9.47 27.56 -10.22
N GLN A 300 -10.38 28.14 -9.44
CA GLN A 300 -10.82 29.53 -9.61
C GLN A 300 -9.65 30.52 -9.53
N HIS A 301 -8.76 30.35 -8.54
CA HIS A 301 -7.58 31.21 -8.41
C HIS A 301 -6.59 30.99 -9.57
N PHE A 302 -6.40 29.74 -10.00
CA PHE A 302 -5.48 29.38 -11.08
C PHE A 302 -5.96 29.87 -12.46
N MET A 303 -7.26 29.84 -12.72
CA MET A 303 -7.83 30.37 -13.96
C MET A 303 -7.65 31.89 -14.06
N VAL A 304 -7.75 32.60 -12.93
CA VAL A 304 -7.48 34.05 -12.85
C VAL A 304 -5.99 34.36 -12.88
N SER A 305 -5.15 33.52 -12.27
CA SER A 305 -3.70 33.72 -12.26
C SER A 305 -3.11 33.43 -13.64
N LYS A 306 -2.21 34.29 -14.14
CA LYS A 306 -1.49 34.08 -15.42
C LYS A 306 -0.21 33.25 -15.23
N GLU A 307 -0.23 32.30 -14.30
CA GLU A 307 0.91 31.41 -14.07
C GLU A 307 1.26 30.57 -15.33
N PRO A 308 2.54 30.32 -15.61
CA PRO A 308 2.92 29.49 -16.74
C PRO A 308 2.36 28.07 -16.61
N SER A 309 2.03 27.45 -17.74
CA SER A 309 1.61 26.04 -17.75
C SER A 309 2.74 25.16 -17.24
N ALA A 310 2.42 24.28 -16.29
CA ALA A 310 3.35 23.25 -15.86
C ALA A 310 3.59 22.22 -16.99
N GLU A 311 4.77 21.59 -16.99
CA GLU A 311 5.04 20.48 -17.90
C GLU A 311 4.11 19.30 -17.62
N ILE A 312 3.70 18.62 -18.70
CA ILE A 312 3.04 17.31 -18.59
C ILE A 312 4.07 16.32 -18.06
N LYS A 313 4.13 16.17 -16.73
CA LYS A 313 4.89 15.08 -16.13
C LYS A 313 4.14 13.79 -16.44
N THR A 314 4.64 13.02 -17.40
CA THR A 314 4.31 11.60 -17.51
C THR A 314 4.67 10.99 -16.17
N GLU A 315 3.74 10.27 -15.50
CA GLU A 315 4.09 9.53 -14.28
C GLU A 315 5.28 8.63 -14.60
N GLY A 316 6.49 9.06 -14.22
CA GLY A 316 7.68 8.25 -14.38
C GLY A 316 7.48 6.95 -13.62
N LYS A 317 7.92 5.82 -14.20
CA LYS A 317 7.83 4.50 -13.55
C LYS A 317 8.21 4.63 -12.07
N ARG A 318 7.24 4.34 -11.19
CA ARG A 318 7.39 4.38 -9.73
C ARG A 318 8.61 3.53 -9.39
N ARG A 319 9.63 4.09 -8.73
CA ARG A 319 10.78 3.30 -8.27
C ARG A 319 10.27 2.32 -7.21
N GLU A 320 10.24 1.04 -7.56
CA GLU A 320 9.83 -0.04 -6.64
C GLU A 320 11.00 -0.55 -5.77
N TYR A 321 12.22 -0.12 -6.11
CA TYR A 321 13.46 -0.54 -5.49
C TYR A 321 14.11 0.61 -4.70
N PRO A 322 14.94 0.28 -3.68
CA PRO A 322 15.72 1.27 -2.95
C PRO A 322 16.64 2.10 -3.87
N PRO A 323 17.01 3.33 -3.46
CA PRO A 323 16.58 4.00 -2.23
C PRO A 323 15.14 4.52 -2.37
N TYR A 324 14.33 4.25 -1.34
CA TYR A 324 12.97 4.77 -1.26
C TYR A 324 12.98 6.28 -1.00
N SER A 325 12.01 7.01 -1.56
CA SER A 325 11.83 8.43 -1.25
C SER A 325 11.39 8.61 0.20
N ILE A 326 11.98 9.61 0.86
CA ILE A 326 11.74 9.88 2.29
C ILE A 326 11.09 11.25 2.39
N ASP A 327 9.88 11.26 2.92
CA ASP A 327 9.19 12.49 3.32
C ASP A 327 9.13 12.54 4.85
N PRO A 328 9.96 13.39 5.49
CA PRO A 328 9.96 13.54 6.94
C PRO A 328 8.60 13.88 7.52
N ARG A 329 7.76 14.64 6.81
CA ARG A 329 6.44 15.08 7.32
C ARG A 329 5.49 13.89 7.42
N ARG A 330 5.46 13.03 6.40
CA ARG A 330 4.60 11.82 6.40
C ARG A 330 5.04 10.80 7.43
N ILE A 331 6.35 10.56 7.50
CA ILE A 331 6.92 9.59 8.45
C ILE A 331 6.67 10.06 9.89
N PHE A 332 6.88 11.35 10.15
CA PHE A 332 6.52 11.96 11.42
C PHE A 332 5.05 11.75 11.76
N ALA A 333 4.16 12.11 10.82
CA ALA A 333 2.73 12.05 11.07
C ALA A 333 2.23 10.62 11.29
N ALA A 334 2.75 9.62 10.56
CA ALA A 334 2.43 8.22 10.77
C ALA A 334 2.80 7.73 12.18
N VAL A 335 4.02 8.02 12.64
CA VAL A 335 4.53 7.52 13.93
C VAL A 335 3.87 8.21 15.13
N TYR A 336 3.56 9.50 15.03
CA TYR A 336 2.94 10.26 16.12
C TYR A 336 1.44 10.08 16.22
N SER A 337 0.76 9.88 15.10
CA SER A 337 -0.71 9.80 15.04
C SER A 337 -1.22 8.38 15.33
N GLN A 338 -0.73 7.77 16.40
CA GLN A 338 -1.24 6.47 16.88
C GLN A 338 -2.74 6.62 17.20
N ALA A 339 -3.59 5.83 16.55
CA ALA A 339 -5.01 5.87 16.85
C ALA A 339 -5.29 5.04 18.11
N ARG A 340 -6.05 5.62 19.05
CA ARG A 340 -6.58 4.87 20.19
C ARG A 340 -7.84 4.15 19.72
N ASN A 341 -7.88 2.82 19.81
CA ASN A 341 -9.10 2.09 19.54
C ASN A 341 -10.08 2.31 20.69
N VAL A 342 -11.17 3.04 20.44
CA VAL A 342 -12.19 3.36 21.45
C VAL A 342 -12.84 2.09 22.03
N LYS A 343 -12.87 0.99 21.27
CA LYS A 343 -13.50 -0.28 21.72
C LYS A 343 -12.61 -1.14 22.62
N GLU A 344 -11.29 -1.04 22.48
CA GLU A 344 -10.36 -1.98 23.13
C GLU A 344 -9.37 -1.32 24.10
N ASP A 345 -9.39 0.02 24.21
CA ASP A 345 -8.41 0.82 24.95
C ASP A 345 -6.93 0.45 24.64
N ARG A 346 -6.70 -0.14 23.46
CA ARG A 346 -5.37 -0.49 22.96
C ARG A 346 -4.88 0.58 22.02
N ILE A 347 -3.61 0.93 22.17
CA ILE A 347 -2.87 1.74 21.22
C ILE A 347 -2.66 0.88 19.97
N VAL A 348 -3.25 1.28 18.85
CA VAL A 348 -3.10 0.57 17.57
C VAL A 348 -1.88 1.11 16.86
N GLU A 349 -1.03 0.21 16.37
CA GLU A 349 0.10 0.58 15.54
C GLU A 349 -0.40 1.28 14.27
N TRP A 350 0.30 2.33 13.85
CA TRP A 350 -0.08 3.11 12.67
C TRP A 350 -0.23 2.27 11.40
N SER A 351 0.51 1.14 11.31
CA SER A 351 0.50 0.23 10.16
C SER A 351 -0.79 -0.60 10.05
N GLU A 352 -1.58 -0.74 11.12
CA GLU A 352 -2.87 -1.45 11.12
C GLU A 352 -4.05 -0.53 10.74
N LEU A 353 -3.87 0.78 10.83
CA LEU A 353 -4.92 1.77 10.59
C LEU A 353 -5.54 1.69 9.18
N PRO A 354 -4.78 1.50 8.09
CA PRO A 354 -5.37 1.37 6.76
C PRO A 354 -6.39 0.23 6.67
N ALA A 355 -6.13 -0.91 7.33
CA ALA A 355 -7.04 -2.06 7.30
C ALA A 355 -8.31 -1.79 8.12
N MET A 356 -8.18 -1.09 9.24
CA MET A 356 -9.33 -0.62 10.03
C MET A 356 -10.21 0.36 9.24
N VAL A 357 -9.61 1.37 8.61
CA VAL A 357 -10.33 2.36 7.79
C VAL A 357 -11.03 1.67 6.61
N ALA A 358 -10.36 0.73 5.94
CA ALA A 358 -10.97 -0.07 4.88
C ALA A 358 -12.15 -0.91 5.40
N THR A 359 -12.02 -1.50 6.59
CA THR A 359 -13.08 -2.29 7.24
C THR A 359 -14.31 -1.45 7.56
N GLU A 360 -14.14 -0.27 8.15
CA GLU A 360 -15.26 0.63 8.46
C GLU A 360 -15.89 1.21 7.19
N THR A 361 -15.07 1.56 6.19
CA THR A 361 -15.57 2.00 4.87
C THR A 361 -16.41 0.91 4.20
N PHE A 362 -15.99 -0.35 4.31
CA PHE A 362 -16.74 -1.49 3.81
C PHE A 362 -18.08 -1.63 4.53
N ARG A 363 -18.09 -1.62 5.87
CA ARG A 363 -19.31 -1.70 6.70
C ARG A 363 -20.32 -0.61 6.36
N ASN A 364 -19.85 0.63 6.25
CA ASN A 364 -20.70 1.78 5.93
C ASN A 364 -21.28 1.74 4.51
N ARG A 365 -20.57 1.11 3.56
CA ARG A 365 -21.04 0.99 2.17
C ARG A 365 -21.98 -0.18 1.99
N ILE A 366 -21.66 -1.35 2.56
CA ILE A 366 -22.49 -2.55 2.43
C ILE A 366 -23.86 -2.34 3.08
N SER A 367 -23.94 -1.56 4.16
CA SER A 367 -25.21 -1.25 4.84
C SER A 367 -26.20 -0.42 4.02
N ARG A 368 -25.75 0.20 2.92
CA ARG A 368 -26.58 1.02 2.04
C ARG A 368 -27.08 0.28 0.80
N VAL A 369 -26.62 -0.95 0.58
CA VAL A 369 -26.88 -1.69 -0.67
C VAL A 369 -27.57 -3.00 -0.35
N ALA A 370 -28.58 -3.34 -1.17
CA ALA A 370 -29.32 -4.59 -1.07
C ALA A 370 -28.45 -5.76 -1.54
N TYR A 371 -28.54 -6.91 -0.88
CA TYR A 371 -27.69 -8.05 -1.23
C TYR A 371 -27.96 -8.50 -2.67
N ASP A 372 -29.22 -8.53 -3.08
CA ASP A 372 -29.61 -8.96 -4.43
C ASP A 372 -29.15 -7.98 -5.52
N SER A 373 -29.14 -6.68 -5.23
CA SER A 373 -28.68 -5.66 -6.17
C SER A 373 -27.19 -5.79 -6.54
N LEU A 374 -26.39 -6.43 -5.69
CA LEU A 374 -24.96 -6.66 -5.96
C LEU A 374 -24.72 -7.74 -7.02
N TYR A 375 -25.64 -8.71 -7.11
CA TYR A 375 -25.50 -9.87 -7.98
C TYR A 375 -26.47 -9.87 -9.15
N MET A 376 -27.52 -9.03 -9.12
CA MET A 376 -28.57 -8.93 -10.14
C MET A 376 -28.91 -10.31 -10.75
N PRO A 377 -29.51 -11.23 -9.98
CA PRO A 377 -29.75 -12.60 -10.44
C PRO A 377 -30.61 -12.66 -11.71
N ASP A 378 -31.32 -11.58 -12.02
CA ASP A 378 -32.21 -11.48 -13.16
C ASP A 378 -31.53 -11.13 -14.48
N ASP A 379 -30.37 -10.47 -14.45
CA ASP A 379 -29.59 -10.10 -15.64
C ASP A 379 -28.19 -10.73 -15.56
N PRO A 380 -27.92 -11.81 -16.32
CA PRO A 380 -26.63 -12.49 -16.29
C PRO A 380 -25.49 -11.66 -16.90
N LYS A 381 -25.76 -10.54 -17.57
CA LYS A 381 -24.73 -9.66 -18.14
C LYS A 381 -24.27 -8.56 -17.21
N ALA A 382 -25.08 -8.20 -16.21
CA ALA A 382 -24.76 -7.15 -15.26
C ALA A 382 -24.16 -7.76 -14.00
N PHE A 383 -22.94 -7.34 -13.63
CA PHE A 383 -22.37 -7.73 -12.34
C PHE A 383 -21.91 -6.54 -11.49
N PRO A 384 -22.86 -5.82 -10.84
CA PRO A 384 -22.57 -4.58 -10.10
C PRO A 384 -21.51 -4.74 -9.02
N LEU A 385 -21.41 -5.92 -8.38
CA LEU A 385 -20.37 -6.16 -7.37
C LEU A 385 -18.96 -5.89 -7.90
N ILE A 386 -18.65 -6.34 -9.12
CA ILE A 386 -17.33 -6.16 -9.74
C ILE A 386 -17.26 -4.83 -10.51
N GLU A 387 -18.32 -4.45 -11.21
CA GLU A 387 -18.32 -3.31 -12.12
C GLU A 387 -18.36 -1.96 -11.40
N SER A 388 -19.11 -1.85 -10.28
CA SER A 388 -19.35 -0.57 -9.61
C SER A 388 -19.03 -0.59 -8.12
N PHE A 389 -19.43 -1.63 -7.39
CA PHE A 389 -19.29 -1.65 -5.93
C PHE A 389 -17.83 -1.82 -5.47
N LYS A 390 -17.08 -2.79 -6.03
CA LYS A 390 -15.65 -2.95 -5.71
C LYS A 390 -14.80 -1.74 -6.12
N PRO A 391 -14.93 -1.18 -7.34
CA PRO A 391 -14.21 0.03 -7.72
C PRO A 391 -14.54 1.22 -6.84
N SER A 392 -15.83 1.49 -6.56
CA SER A 392 -16.23 2.61 -5.70
C SER A 392 -15.75 2.46 -4.26
N PHE A 393 -15.71 1.24 -3.72
CA PHE A 393 -15.07 0.94 -2.44
C PHE A 393 -13.57 1.26 -2.48
N SER A 394 -12.87 0.83 -3.53
CA SER A 394 -11.43 1.06 -3.68
C SER A 394 -11.09 2.55 -3.77
N ILE A 395 -11.86 3.29 -4.57
CA ILE A 395 -11.77 4.75 -4.69
C ILE A 395 -12.00 5.42 -3.33
N ALA A 396 -13.03 5.01 -2.59
CA ALA A 396 -13.35 5.62 -1.30
C ALA A 396 -12.22 5.49 -0.27
N VAL A 397 -11.59 4.31 -0.19
CA VAL A 397 -10.45 4.09 0.71
C VAL A 397 -9.20 4.80 0.19
N ARG A 398 -8.97 4.81 -1.14
CA ARG A 398 -7.89 5.59 -1.76
C ARG A 398 -7.99 7.06 -1.38
N ASN A 399 -9.19 7.63 -1.46
CA ASN A 399 -9.47 9.03 -1.14
C ASN A 399 -9.20 9.38 0.33
N GLN A 400 -9.16 8.41 1.25
CA GLN A 400 -8.76 8.65 2.63
C GLN A 400 -7.25 8.90 2.78
N GLY A 401 -6.44 8.43 1.83
CA GLY A 401 -4.98 8.55 1.83
C GLY A 401 -4.47 9.86 1.25
N VAL A 402 -3.13 9.94 1.13
CA VAL A 402 -2.46 11.09 0.51
C VAL A 402 -2.62 11.06 -1.01
N LEU A 403 -3.18 12.15 -1.53
CA LEU A 403 -3.46 12.36 -2.94
C LEU A 403 -2.97 13.75 -3.35
N SER A 404 -2.50 13.84 -4.58
CA SER A 404 -2.25 15.10 -5.26
C SER A 404 -3.21 15.21 -6.44
N PHE A 405 -3.44 16.43 -6.88
CA PHE A 405 -4.19 16.69 -8.09
C PHE A 405 -3.40 17.60 -9.03
N GLN A 406 -3.72 17.49 -10.30
CA GLN A 406 -3.26 18.39 -11.34
C GLN A 406 -4.49 18.90 -12.10
N PHE A 407 -4.77 20.18 -11.96
CA PHE A 407 -5.92 20.78 -12.64
C PHE A 407 -5.61 21.04 -14.12
N LEU A 408 -6.56 20.67 -14.96
CA LEU A 408 -6.55 20.75 -16.41
C LEU A 408 -7.60 21.78 -16.85
N HIS A 409 -7.17 22.76 -17.63
CA HIS A 409 -8.07 23.72 -18.26
C HIS A 409 -7.65 23.96 -19.71
N ARG A 410 -8.61 24.10 -20.63
CA ARG A 410 -8.29 24.42 -22.03
C ARG A 410 -7.96 25.90 -22.18
N TRP A 411 -7.08 26.24 -23.12
CA TRP A 411 -6.77 27.64 -23.42
C TRP A 411 -7.96 28.41 -24.00
N ASP A 412 -8.90 27.72 -24.66
CA ASP A 412 -10.10 28.29 -25.27
C ASP A 412 -11.27 28.44 -24.28
N GLU A 413 -11.05 28.17 -22.99
CA GLU A 413 -12.06 28.18 -21.92
C GLU A 413 -13.20 27.16 -22.11
N ALA A 414 -13.17 26.33 -23.15
CA ALA A 414 -14.17 25.31 -23.38
C ALA A 414 -14.00 24.12 -22.43
N LEU A 415 -15.08 23.35 -22.25
CA LEU A 415 -15.05 22.11 -21.47
C LEU A 415 -14.32 21.00 -22.26
N PRO A 416 -13.43 20.22 -21.61
CA PRO A 416 -12.76 19.10 -22.24
C PRO A 416 -13.71 17.99 -22.66
N GLY A 417 -13.51 17.47 -23.86
CA GLY A 417 -14.29 16.37 -24.43
C GLY A 417 -13.58 15.02 -24.37
N VAL A 418 -14.35 13.93 -24.36
CA VAL A 418 -13.80 12.57 -24.50
C VAL A 418 -13.19 12.38 -25.89
N GLY A 419 -12.03 11.74 -25.96
CA GLY A 419 -11.30 11.48 -27.21
C GLY A 419 -10.29 12.57 -27.61
N GLN A 420 -10.23 13.69 -26.88
CA GLN A 420 -9.28 14.77 -27.14
C GLN A 420 -7.88 14.42 -26.64
N ALA A 421 -6.87 14.90 -27.35
CA ALA A 421 -5.47 14.70 -27.03
C ALA A 421 -4.99 15.76 -26.04
N LEU A 422 -4.36 15.36 -24.94
CA LEU A 422 -3.80 16.26 -23.94
C LEU A 422 -2.47 16.83 -24.42
N GLU A 423 -2.53 17.87 -25.24
CA GLU A 423 -1.37 18.63 -25.72
C GLU A 423 -1.22 19.95 -24.96
N GLN A 424 0.01 20.41 -24.76
CA GLN A 424 0.29 21.69 -24.08
C GLN A 424 -0.16 22.92 -24.89
N SER A 425 -0.33 22.75 -26.21
CA SER A 425 -0.88 23.74 -27.12
C SER A 425 -2.37 24.01 -26.89
N GLU A 426 -3.14 22.97 -26.55
CA GLU A 426 -4.59 23.06 -26.35
C GLU A 426 -4.97 23.20 -24.87
N PHE A 427 -4.15 22.66 -23.98
CA PHE A 427 -4.41 22.59 -22.56
C PHE A 427 -3.33 23.28 -21.72
N ARG A 428 -3.81 24.02 -20.72
CA ARG A 428 -3.02 24.58 -19.63
C ARG A 428 -3.07 23.64 -18.42
N PHE A 429 -1.89 23.29 -17.92
CA PHE A 429 -1.74 22.40 -16.77
C PHE A 429 -1.32 23.20 -15.54
N ALA A 430 -2.03 23.02 -14.44
CA ALA A 430 -1.62 23.56 -13.15
C ALA A 430 -0.40 22.81 -12.58
N PRO A 431 0.39 23.43 -11.68
CA PRO A 431 1.37 22.69 -10.90
C PRO A 431 0.69 21.61 -10.05
N VAL A 432 1.40 20.49 -9.83
CA VAL A 432 0.90 19.39 -9.01
C VAL A 432 0.77 19.86 -7.56
N GLN A 433 -0.44 19.79 -7.01
CA GLN A 433 -0.77 20.25 -5.66
C GLN A 433 -1.24 19.07 -4.80
N GLU A 434 -0.72 18.94 -3.58
CA GLU A 434 -1.23 18.00 -2.59
C GLU A 434 -2.56 18.49 -2.01
N LEU A 435 -3.55 17.59 -1.89
CA LEU A 435 -4.80 17.87 -1.17
C LEU A 435 -4.51 18.02 0.32
N ARG A 436 -5.01 19.10 0.92
CA ARG A 436 -4.72 19.47 2.32
C ARG A 436 -5.86 19.15 3.27
N GLN A 437 -7.06 18.85 2.76
CA GLN A 437 -8.21 18.54 3.62
C GLN A 437 -7.91 17.33 4.53
N PRO A 438 -8.14 17.44 5.85
CA PRO A 438 -7.80 16.39 6.81
C PRO A 438 -8.64 15.13 6.59
N LYS A 439 -7.97 13.99 6.43
CA LYS A 439 -8.58 12.66 6.38
C LYS A 439 -7.73 11.67 7.16
N VAL A 440 -8.35 10.61 7.68
CA VAL A 440 -7.72 9.70 8.66
C VAL A 440 -6.36 9.16 8.19
N LEU A 441 -6.24 8.71 6.93
CA LEU A 441 -4.97 8.17 6.41
C LEU A 441 -4.06 9.27 5.85
N ARG A 442 -4.63 10.34 5.28
CA ARG A 442 -3.93 11.49 4.72
C ARG A 442 -3.15 12.27 5.78
N GLU A 443 -3.76 12.56 6.92
CA GLU A 443 -3.11 13.20 8.07
C GLU A 443 -1.91 12.40 8.56
N ARG A 444 -1.93 11.08 8.35
CA ARG A 444 -0.86 10.15 8.75
C ARG A 444 0.18 9.95 7.66
N GLY A 445 0.07 10.68 6.55
CA GLY A 445 0.99 10.56 5.42
C GLY A 445 0.88 9.26 4.64
N ILE A 446 -0.14 8.42 4.89
CA ILE A 446 -0.25 7.09 4.29
C ILE A 446 -0.85 7.19 2.89
N LYS A 447 -0.15 6.64 1.90
CA LYS A 447 -0.66 6.44 0.54
C LYS A 447 -1.26 5.05 0.42
N VAL A 448 -2.53 4.97 0.07
CA VAL A 448 -3.20 3.71 -0.30
C VAL A 448 -2.86 3.42 -1.76
N LEU A 449 -2.32 2.23 -2.03
CA LEU A 449 -1.99 1.79 -3.38
C LEU A 449 -3.15 1.05 -4.02
N PHE A 450 -3.73 0.11 -3.28
CA PHE A 450 -4.91 -0.62 -3.70
C PHE A 450 -5.60 -1.21 -2.47
N CYS A 451 -6.91 -1.37 -2.52
CA CYS A 451 -7.63 -2.13 -1.51
C CYS A 451 -8.78 -2.92 -2.15
N GLY A 452 -9.23 -3.94 -1.43
CA GLY A 452 -10.31 -4.77 -1.90
C GLY A 452 -10.86 -5.65 -0.80
N PHE A 453 -11.84 -6.46 -1.17
CA PHE A 453 -12.38 -7.48 -0.31
C PHE A 453 -12.69 -8.75 -1.11
N SER A 454 -12.69 -9.89 -0.42
CA SER A 454 -13.00 -11.20 -1.02
C SER A 454 -14.48 -11.32 -1.39
N GLN A 455 -14.91 -12.47 -1.90
CA GLN A 455 -16.34 -12.71 -2.16
C GLN A 455 -17.16 -12.56 -0.86
N LEU A 456 -18.36 -12.00 -0.98
CA LEU A 456 -19.30 -11.89 0.14
C LEU A 456 -19.93 -13.27 0.40
N LYS A 457 -19.82 -13.75 1.63
CA LYS A 457 -20.45 -15.00 2.06
C LYS A 457 -21.52 -14.69 3.11
N PRO A 458 -22.80 -14.94 2.84
CA PRO A 458 -23.84 -14.85 3.86
C PRO A 458 -23.48 -15.71 5.08
N THR A 459 -23.63 -15.17 6.30
CA THR A 459 -23.39 -15.92 7.53
C THR A 459 -24.38 -17.08 7.65
N ASN A 460 -25.63 -16.85 7.25
CA ASN A 460 -26.69 -17.86 7.23
C ASN A 460 -26.71 -18.59 5.86
N PRO A 461 -26.42 -19.91 5.81
CA PRO A 461 -26.44 -20.68 4.57
C PRO A 461 -27.83 -20.77 3.92
N ALA A 462 -28.92 -20.58 4.71
CA ALA A 462 -30.29 -20.61 4.19
C ALA A 462 -30.54 -19.49 3.17
N VAL A 463 -29.82 -18.36 3.25
CA VAL A 463 -29.93 -17.26 2.28
C VAL A 463 -29.52 -17.73 0.89
N ILE A 464 -28.41 -18.47 0.79
CA ILE A 464 -27.93 -19.02 -0.50
C ILE A 464 -28.93 -20.07 -1.03
N GLN A 465 -29.41 -20.96 -0.16
CA GLN A 465 -30.38 -21.99 -0.56
C GLN A 465 -31.67 -21.36 -1.10
N ARG A 466 -32.25 -20.41 -0.37
CA ARG A 466 -33.46 -19.69 -0.80
C ARG A 466 -33.25 -18.96 -2.13
N ARG A 467 -32.08 -18.34 -2.35
CA ARG A 467 -31.75 -17.71 -3.64
C ARG A 467 -31.69 -18.72 -4.77
N LEU A 468 -31.05 -19.87 -4.53
CA LEU A 468 -30.94 -20.93 -5.53
C LEU A 468 -32.32 -21.51 -5.88
N GLU A 469 -33.22 -21.63 -4.90
CA GLU A 469 -34.61 -22.03 -5.12
C GLU A 469 -35.39 -20.99 -5.93
N THR A 470 -35.32 -19.70 -5.58
CA THR A 470 -35.96 -18.62 -6.34
C THR A 470 -35.48 -18.57 -7.78
N TRP A 471 -34.16 -18.66 -7.98
CA TRP A 471 -33.54 -18.71 -9.30
C TRP A 471 -34.03 -19.93 -10.09
N ARG A 472 -34.03 -21.13 -9.47
CA ARG A 472 -34.54 -22.36 -10.08
C ARG A 472 -36.01 -22.24 -10.48
N ALA A 473 -36.86 -21.72 -9.59
CA ALA A 473 -38.30 -21.57 -9.84
C ALA A 473 -38.58 -20.67 -11.05
N ARG A 474 -37.81 -19.59 -11.22
CA ARG A 474 -37.90 -18.73 -12.41
C ARG A 474 -37.58 -19.51 -13.69
N TRP A 475 -36.46 -20.21 -13.74
CA TRP A 475 -36.08 -20.99 -14.93
C TRP A 475 -37.05 -22.13 -15.22
N GLN A 476 -37.59 -22.77 -14.19
CA GLN A 476 -38.65 -23.77 -14.34
C GLN A 476 -39.89 -23.15 -14.99
N ARG A 477 -40.34 -21.99 -14.50
CA ARG A 477 -41.47 -21.25 -15.09
C ARG A 477 -41.22 -20.87 -16.54
N GLU A 478 -40.06 -20.31 -16.87
CA GLU A 478 -39.71 -19.94 -18.26
C GLU A 478 -39.67 -21.16 -19.18
N THR A 479 -39.15 -22.29 -18.68
CA THR A 479 -39.09 -23.56 -19.42
C THR A 479 -40.50 -24.12 -19.65
N GLU A 480 -41.35 -24.11 -18.63
CA GLU A 480 -42.74 -24.59 -18.72
C GLU A 480 -43.57 -23.74 -19.69
N VAL A 481 -43.43 -22.41 -19.65
CA VAL A 481 -44.11 -21.51 -20.59
C VAL A 481 -43.65 -21.76 -22.02
N THR A 482 -42.33 -21.87 -22.24
CA THR A 482 -41.76 -22.15 -23.57
C THR A 482 -42.22 -23.51 -24.09
N ARG A 483 -42.23 -24.52 -23.23
CA ARG A 483 -42.71 -25.86 -23.55
C ARG A 483 -44.19 -25.85 -23.92
N ALA A 484 -45.05 -25.23 -23.11
CA ALA A 484 -46.47 -25.13 -23.38
C ALA A 484 -46.77 -24.39 -24.70
N TYR A 485 -45.98 -23.36 -25.01
CA TYR A 485 -46.09 -22.64 -26.29
C TYR A 485 -45.77 -23.55 -27.48
N HIS A 486 -44.66 -24.28 -27.43
CA HIS A 486 -44.31 -25.23 -28.50
C HIS A 486 -45.28 -26.42 -28.58
N ASP A 487 -45.76 -26.93 -27.46
CA ASP A 487 -46.78 -27.99 -27.42
C ASP A 487 -48.08 -27.52 -28.10
N LEU A 488 -48.50 -26.27 -27.85
CA LEU A 488 -49.65 -25.65 -28.53
C LEU A 488 -49.42 -25.52 -30.05
N GLU A 489 -48.23 -25.11 -30.48
CA GLU A 489 -47.87 -25.03 -31.90
C GLU A 489 -47.91 -26.41 -32.58
N VAL A 490 -47.32 -27.43 -31.95
CA VAL A 490 -47.38 -28.81 -32.42
C VAL A 490 -48.83 -29.29 -32.55
N MET A 491 -49.67 -29.02 -31.55
CA MET A 491 -51.09 -29.35 -31.60
C MET A 491 -51.83 -28.61 -32.73
N ARG A 492 -51.53 -27.34 -32.96
CA ARG A 492 -52.12 -26.56 -34.07
C ARG A 492 -51.71 -27.10 -35.43
N ILE A 493 -50.43 -27.42 -35.63
CA ILE A 493 -49.92 -28.02 -36.86
C ILE A 493 -50.59 -29.37 -37.09
N ARG A 494 -50.65 -30.22 -36.06
CA ARG A 494 -51.29 -31.54 -36.14
C ARG A 494 -52.79 -31.43 -36.43
N ASN A 495 -53.51 -30.50 -35.78
CA ASN A 495 -54.93 -30.29 -36.03
C ASN A 495 -55.21 -29.74 -37.43
N ARG A 496 -54.37 -28.83 -37.94
CA ARG A 496 -54.48 -28.34 -39.32
C ARG A 496 -54.22 -29.45 -40.33
N ALA A 497 -53.15 -30.23 -40.14
CA ALA A 497 -52.84 -31.38 -41.00
C ALA A 497 -53.98 -32.39 -40.99
N ARG A 498 -54.55 -32.67 -39.81
CA ARG A 498 -55.72 -33.55 -39.68
C ARG A 498 -56.95 -33.00 -40.40
N ALA A 499 -57.27 -31.71 -40.23
CA ALA A 499 -58.43 -31.10 -40.89
C ALA A 499 -58.27 -31.07 -42.42
N GLN A 500 -57.04 -30.88 -42.90
CA GLN A 500 -56.72 -30.95 -44.33
C GLN A 500 -56.88 -32.37 -44.86
N ALA A 501 -56.28 -33.37 -44.20
CA ALA A 501 -56.44 -34.78 -44.58
C ALA A 501 -57.92 -35.20 -44.59
N GLN A 502 -58.70 -34.76 -43.60
CA GLN A 502 -60.15 -34.99 -43.57
C GLN A 502 -60.89 -34.32 -44.74
N ARG A 503 -60.52 -33.09 -45.11
CA ARG A 503 -61.11 -32.38 -46.26
C ARG A 503 -60.79 -33.08 -47.57
N GLU A 504 -59.53 -33.46 -47.78
CA GLU A 504 -59.10 -34.22 -48.97
C GLU A 504 -59.83 -35.56 -49.07
N MET A 505 -60.02 -36.25 -47.93
CA MET A 505 -60.82 -37.47 -47.86
C MET A 505 -62.28 -37.23 -48.24
N ILE A 506 -62.93 -36.17 -47.72
CA ILE A 506 -64.31 -35.82 -48.08
C ILE A 506 -64.44 -35.50 -49.58
N LEU A 507 -63.51 -34.73 -50.15
CA LEU A 507 -63.52 -34.42 -51.58
C LEU A 507 -63.37 -35.68 -52.44
N THR A 508 -62.46 -36.58 -52.05
CA THR A 508 -62.26 -37.87 -52.73
C THR A 508 -63.53 -38.71 -52.69
N LEU A 509 -64.18 -38.81 -51.52
CA LEU A 509 -65.45 -39.52 -51.37
C LEU A 509 -66.57 -38.88 -52.18
N SER A 510 -66.69 -37.54 -52.18
CA SER A 510 -67.69 -36.80 -52.96
C SER A 510 -67.52 -37.05 -54.46
N GLN A 511 -66.29 -37.05 -54.97
CA GLN A 511 -66.00 -37.37 -56.38
C GLN A 511 -66.40 -38.81 -56.72
N ILE A 512 -66.20 -39.78 -55.82
CA ILE A 512 -66.65 -41.16 -56.00
C ILE A 512 -68.18 -41.24 -56.10
N PHE A 513 -68.90 -40.45 -55.30
CA PHE A 513 -70.36 -40.33 -55.36
C PHE A 513 -70.86 -39.65 -56.65
N GLU A 514 -70.19 -38.60 -57.13
CA GLU A 514 -70.62 -37.85 -58.33
C GLU A 514 -70.30 -38.58 -59.65
N MET A 515 -69.23 -39.38 -59.72
CA MET A 515 -68.78 -40.02 -60.96
C MET A 515 -69.45 -41.36 -61.30
N SER A 516 -70.39 -41.87 -60.51
CA SER A 516 -70.87 -43.26 -60.64
C SER A 516 -72.40 -43.39 -60.81
N PRO A 517 -72.92 -43.80 -61.98
CA PRO A 517 -74.34 -44.16 -62.16
C PRO A 517 -74.62 -45.68 -62.10
N HIS A 518 -74.00 -46.46 -61.20
CA HIS A 518 -74.16 -47.94 -61.08
C HIS A 518 -74.38 -48.44 -59.64
N SER A 519 -74.80 -49.72 -59.48
CA SER A 519 -75.45 -50.35 -58.30
C SER A 519 -74.74 -50.17 -56.94
N GLU A 520 -75.54 -50.23 -55.85
CA GLU A 520 -75.12 -50.00 -54.45
C GLU A 520 -73.85 -50.75 -54.04
N GLU A 521 -73.64 -51.96 -54.56
CA GLU A 521 -72.51 -52.84 -54.22
C GLU A 521 -71.17 -52.32 -54.79
N ALA A 522 -71.17 -51.76 -56.00
CA ALA A 522 -69.97 -51.21 -56.63
C ALA A 522 -69.52 -49.90 -55.96
N MET A 523 -70.48 -49.14 -55.44
CA MET A 523 -70.23 -47.91 -54.68
C MET A 523 -69.61 -48.22 -53.31
N ALA A 524 -70.16 -49.23 -52.60
CA ALA A 524 -69.59 -49.70 -51.34
C ALA A 524 -68.13 -50.17 -51.49
N MET A 525 -67.82 -50.92 -52.55
CA MET A 525 -66.46 -51.38 -52.83
C MET A 525 -65.48 -50.24 -53.11
N ARG A 526 -65.87 -49.20 -53.86
CA ARG A 526 -64.99 -48.04 -54.13
C ARG A 526 -64.77 -47.16 -52.90
N ILE A 527 -65.79 -46.97 -52.07
CA ILE A 527 -65.65 -46.24 -50.80
C ILE A 527 -64.70 -47.00 -49.87
N PHE A 528 -64.86 -48.31 -49.76
CA PHE A 528 -63.99 -49.15 -48.92
C PHE A 528 -62.54 -49.09 -49.41
N GLN A 529 -62.31 -49.21 -50.72
CA GLN A 529 -60.97 -49.13 -51.31
C GLN A 529 -60.32 -47.74 -51.15
N ALA A 530 -61.10 -46.66 -51.22
CA ALA A 530 -60.60 -45.30 -50.99
C ALA A 530 -60.24 -45.07 -49.51
N LEU A 531 -61.05 -45.59 -48.58
CA LEU A 531 -60.75 -45.54 -47.15
C LEU A 531 -59.54 -46.41 -46.78
N GLU A 532 -59.40 -47.59 -47.37
CA GLU A 532 -58.26 -48.50 -47.17
C GLU A 532 -56.96 -47.86 -47.70
N ASN A 533 -56.97 -47.27 -48.89
CA ASN A 533 -55.83 -46.54 -49.43
C ASN A 533 -55.43 -45.32 -48.58
N ALA A 534 -56.40 -44.57 -48.05
CA ALA A 534 -56.14 -43.44 -47.15
C ALA A 534 -55.60 -43.87 -45.78
N ALA A 535 -56.04 -45.03 -45.27
CA ALA A 535 -55.54 -45.62 -44.02
C ALA A 535 -54.16 -46.28 -44.19
N ALA A 536 -53.81 -46.71 -45.40
CA ALA A 536 -52.51 -47.28 -45.75
C ALA A 536 -51.38 -46.22 -45.84
N ASP A 537 -51.72 -44.95 -46.11
CA ASP A 537 -50.74 -43.85 -46.09
C ASP A 537 -50.19 -43.60 -44.67
N PRO A 538 -48.87 -43.77 -44.44
CA PRO A 538 -48.27 -43.60 -43.12
C PRO A 538 -48.47 -42.20 -42.52
N ALA A 539 -48.53 -41.16 -43.36
CA ALA A 539 -48.71 -39.78 -42.91
C ALA A 539 -50.14 -39.54 -42.40
N THR A 540 -51.14 -40.03 -43.14
CA THR A 540 -52.56 -39.93 -42.77
C THR A 540 -52.90 -40.82 -41.57
N ARG A 541 -52.33 -42.03 -41.48
CA ARG A 541 -52.55 -42.97 -40.37
C ARG A 541 -52.11 -42.42 -39.01
N GLN A 542 -51.07 -41.60 -38.94
CA GLN A 542 -50.61 -40.97 -37.69
C GLN A 542 -51.54 -39.85 -37.18
N LEU A 543 -52.43 -39.35 -38.04
CA LEU A 543 -53.35 -38.25 -37.74
C LEU A 543 -54.77 -38.74 -37.38
N LEU A 544 -55.08 -40.01 -37.62
CA LEU A 544 -56.38 -40.62 -37.33
C LEU A 544 -56.49 -41.10 -35.86
N PRO A 545 -57.68 -41.05 -35.24
CA PRO A 545 -57.93 -41.68 -33.94
C PRO A 545 -57.63 -43.18 -33.99
N ARG A 546 -57.12 -43.72 -32.88
CA ARG A 546 -56.83 -45.16 -32.76
C ARG A 546 -58.08 -46.02 -33.02
N ASP A 547 -59.24 -45.55 -32.60
CA ASP A 547 -60.51 -46.26 -32.76
C ASP A 547 -60.92 -46.36 -34.24
N THR A 548 -60.60 -45.37 -35.06
CA THR A 548 -60.86 -45.39 -36.51
C THR A 548 -59.93 -46.36 -37.24
N ILE A 549 -58.69 -46.50 -36.77
CA ILE A 549 -57.70 -47.44 -37.32
C ILE A 549 -58.03 -48.90 -36.94
N GLN A 550 -58.75 -49.12 -35.85
CA GLN A 550 -59.17 -50.47 -35.43
C GLN A 550 -60.47 -50.95 -36.12
N LEU A 551 -61.24 -50.02 -36.67
CA LEU A 551 -62.51 -50.28 -37.37
C LEU A 551 -62.34 -50.50 -38.87
N LEU A 552 -61.25 -49.98 -39.46
CA LEU A 552 -60.79 -50.22 -40.83
C LEU A 552 -59.82 -51.40 -40.83
#